data_AF-A0AAD7KFS9-F1
#
_entry.id   AF-A0AAD7KFS9-F1
#
_cell.length_a   1.000
_cell.length_b   1.000
_cell.length_c   1.000
_cell.angle_alpha   90.00
_cell.angle_beta   90.00
_cell.angle_gamma   90.00
#
_symmetry.space_group_name_H-M   'P 1'
#
loop_
_entity.id
_entity.type
_entity.pdbx_description
1 polymer ?
#
loop_
_entity_poly.entity_id
_entity_poly.type
_entity_poly.pdbx_seq_one_letter_code
_entity_poly.pdbx_strand_id
1 'polypeptide(L)'
;MADSAARRYRLYPWPWVQPSILTSTAEDERYWANYWLDADLGEGDDSSDLNHVPSEGSSSDSDTSSDDSMVDSASDDAISESELADITTGTAATWRRPPSPTPSEKALSDQEDLASQVAELVKAEQAAAATYDPDEVVSLITQLYELFITMGHWPEGCVRYPPHTDPPVNEDLAAQLGYAPACIALMHRLPYVNSDENWDDRRQIVARSHFANYTSDEDLKEGRRGLTYTWIDGGLDYDPWLLPIVISGREGTHVMLDTALGTVRAYRSEPGPPKNTVEWRRHGEVGTTEEEQNRALCTEYRRAPLVPAAHYFSEVLFAYRSLLRLPIIDPDRSDPKEEPQYHPSFFRYMITEHREEKETLLNLYRACGWPDQWRRAEFVEKWTAAKKEIRARARQAQEQEEDEDDDEFNEQLSERSD
;
A
#
# COMPACT_ATOMS: atom_id res chain seq x y z
N MET A 1 38.48 17.55 -4.69
CA MET A 1 38.34 16.09 -4.50
C MET A 1 37.71 15.78 -3.15
N ALA A 2 36.50 16.27 -2.91
CA ALA A 2 35.70 15.98 -1.71
C ALA A 2 34.26 16.43 -1.98
N ASP A 3 33.61 15.87 -3.01
CA ASP A 3 32.17 16.10 -3.24
C ASP A 3 31.54 15.10 -4.26
N SER A 4 31.64 13.80 -3.99
CA SER A 4 31.04 12.78 -4.89
C SER A 4 30.42 11.56 -4.18
N ALA A 5 30.38 11.56 -2.84
CA ALA A 5 29.81 10.44 -2.08
C ALA A 5 28.32 10.62 -1.72
N ALA A 6 27.72 11.78 -1.93
CA ALA A 6 26.35 12.08 -1.48
C ALA A 6 25.24 11.83 -2.53
N ARG A 7 25.52 11.16 -3.66
CA ARG A 7 24.55 10.99 -4.77
C ARG A 7 24.05 9.56 -5.03
N ARG A 8 24.08 8.65 -4.05
CA ARG A 8 23.64 7.25 -4.25
C ARG A 8 22.56 6.70 -3.31
N TYR A 9 21.75 7.56 -2.70
CA TYR A 9 20.49 7.13 -2.08
C TYR A 9 19.31 7.71 -2.86
N ARG A 10 18.95 7.05 -3.98
CA ARG A 10 17.61 7.22 -4.56
C ARG A 10 16.72 6.21 -3.87
N LEU A 11 15.86 6.69 -2.97
CA LEU A 11 14.92 5.87 -2.22
C LEU A 11 13.81 5.39 -3.17
N TYR A 12 13.76 4.06 -3.32
CA TYR A 12 12.79 3.27 -4.07
C TYR A 12 11.49 3.10 -3.26
N PRO A 13 10.35 2.76 -3.90
CA PRO A 13 9.08 3.40 -3.63
C PRO A 13 8.39 2.95 -2.35
N TRP A 14 7.86 3.98 -1.70
CA TRP A 14 7.31 3.96 -0.38
C TRP A 14 5.78 3.79 -0.40
N PRO A 15 5.20 2.78 0.27
CA PRO A 15 5.86 1.66 0.92
C PRO A 15 5.69 0.32 0.19
N TRP A 16 5.51 0.24 -1.14
CA TRP A 16 5.31 -1.07 -1.81
C TRP A 16 6.02 -1.29 -3.16
N VAL A 17 7.34 -1.11 -3.29
CA VAL A 17 8.13 -1.98 -4.19
C VAL A 17 9.57 -2.15 -3.69
N GLN A 18 10.06 -3.40 -3.73
CA GLN A 18 11.44 -3.80 -3.43
C GLN A 18 12.53 -3.01 -4.21
N PRO A 19 13.78 -2.99 -3.70
CA PRO A 19 14.94 -2.87 -4.59
C PRO A 19 15.06 -4.14 -5.45
N SER A 20 14.96 -4.01 -6.76
CA SER A 20 15.37 -5.06 -7.68
C SER A 20 16.91 -5.09 -7.77
N ILE A 21 17.55 -6.08 -7.14
CA ILE A 21 18.84 -6.57 -7.65
C ILE A 21 18.84 -8.11 -7.56
N LEU A 22 18.88 -8.70 -8.76
CA LEU A 22 19.08 -10.11 -9.12
C LEU A 22 17.81 -10.98 -9.26
N THR A 23 17.47 -11.21 -10.53
CA THR A 23 16.51 -12.17 -11.11
C THR A 23 15.02 -11.92 -10.87
N SER A 24 14.42 -11.08 -11.72
CA SER A 24 13.05 -11.28 -12.17
C SER A 24 13.11 -12.06 -13.49
N THR A 25 12.63 -13.30 -13.47
CA THR A 25 12.16 -13.99 -14.66
C THR A 25 10.68 -13.63 -14.84
N ALA A 26 10.27 -13.39 -16.08
CA ALA A 26 8.99 -12.80 -16.48
C ALA A 26 7.76 -13.72 -16.30
N GLU A 27 7.61 -14.43 -15.18
CA GLU A 27 6.57 -15.46 -15.02
C GLU A 27 5.50 -15.19 -13.94
N ASP A 28 5.55 -14.09 -13.19
CA ASP A 28 4.62 -13.85 -12.06
C ASP A 28 3.32 -13.07 -12.40
N GLU A 29 2.93 -12.96 -13.67
CA GLU A 29 1.71 -12.22 -14.09
C GLU A 29 0.42 -13.07 -14.18
N ARG A 30 0.37 -14.28 -13.59
CA ARG A 30 -0.82 -15.15 -13.71
C ARG A 30 -1.29 -15.74 -12.39
N TYR A 31 -1.85 -14.93 -11.50
CA TYR A 31 -2.54 -15.49 -10.32
C TYR A 31 -3.66 -14.62 -9.75
N TRP A 32 -4.61 -14.14 -10.56
CA TRP A 32 -5.85 -13.53 -10.06
C TRP A 32 -7.08 -13.78 -10.96
N ALA A 33 -7.25 -15.02 -11.44
CA ALA A 33 -8.51 -15.46 -12.02
C ALA A 33 -9.06 -16.63 -11.21
N ASN A 34 -10.32 -16.49 -10.77
CA ASN A 34 -11.17 -17.47 -10.08
C ASN A 34 -11.04 -17.51 -8.56
N TYR A 35 -11.78 -16.68 -7.84
CA TYR A 35 -12.33 -17.00 -6.51
C TYR A 35 -13.41 -15.99 -6.08
N TRP A 36 -14.49 -15.83 -6.86
CA TRP A 36 -15.71 -15.16 -6.38
C TRP A 36 -16.93 -15.72 -7.11
N LEU A 37 -17.46 -16.84 -6.61
CA LEU A 37 -18.85 -17.29 -6.77
C LEU A 37 -19.18 -18.11 -5.52
N ASP A 38 -20.38 -17.88 -4.98
CA ASP A 38 -21.07 -18.57 -3.90
C ASP A 38 -20.66 -18.24 -2.45
N ALA A 39 -21.34 -17.22 -1.90
CA ALA A 39 -21.78 -17.24 -0.51
C ALA A 39 -23.20 -16.65 -0.43
N ASP A 40 -24.15 -17.55 -0.24
CA ASP A 40 -25.59 -17.34 -0.06
C ASP A 40 -25.92 -16.20 0.92
N LEU A 41 -26.62 -15.19 0.43
CA LEU A 41 -27.50 -14.35 1.25
C LEU A 41 -28.82 -15.10 1.44
N GLY A 42 -28.90 -15.82 2.56
CA GLY A 42 -30.15 -16.38 3.05
C GLY A 42 -31.03 -15.27 3.63
N GLU A 43 -31.92 -14.72 2.81
CA GLU A 43 -33.16 -14.09 3.26
C GLU A 43 -34.32 -14.73 2.50
N GLY A 44 -35.18 -15.43 3.23
CA GLY A 44 -36.44 -15.92 2.70
C GLY A 44 -37.48 -14.81 2.70
N ASP A 45 -38.19 -14.64 1.60
CA ASP A 45 -39.65 -14.82 1.59
C ASP A 45 -40.19 -15.03 0.16
N ASP A 46 -41.33 -15.69 0.12
CA ASP A 46 -42.14 -16.17 -1.01
C ASP A 46 -42.30 -15.23 -2.22
N SER A 47 -42.09 -15.75 -3.44
CA SER A 47 -43.19 -15.94 -4.41
C SER A 47 -42.76 -16.59 -5.73
N SER A 48 -43.32 -17.79 -5.98
CA SER A 48 -43.81 -18.34 -7.25
C SER A 48 -43.00 -18.24 -8.54
N ASP A 49 -42.70 -19.43 -9.06
CA ASP A 49 -42.80 -19.87 -10.46
C ASP A 49 -42.10 -19.03 -11.54
N LEU A 50 -41.09 -19.63 -12.20
CA LEU A 50 -41.15 -19.91 -13.64
C LEU A 50 -40.00 -20.83 -14.08
N ASN A 51 -40.39 -21.87 -14.83
CA ASN A 51 -39.52 -22.82 -15.51
C ASN A 51 -38.65 -22.15 -16.58
N HIS A 52 -37.36 -22.51 -16.67
CA HIS A 52 -36.71 -22.58 -17.98
C HIS A 52 -35.59 -23.62 -18.11
N VAL A 53 -35.55 -24.17 -19.33
CA VAL A 53 -34.85 -25.34 -19.87
C VAL A 53 -33.42 -24.96 -20.30
N PRO A 54 -32.43 -25.87 -20.26
CA PRO A 54 -31.09 -25.59 -20.77
C PRO A 54 -31.03 -25.72 -22.29
N SER A 55 -30.34 -24.79 -22.96
CA SER A 55 -29.98 -24.91 -24.37
C SER A 55 -28.46 -24.96 -24.53
N GLU A 56 -28.02 -25.99 -25.23
CA GLU A 56 -26.65 -26.25 -25.65
C GLU A 56 -26.24 -25.38 -26.84
N GLY A 57 -24.92 -25.15 -26.96
CA GLY A 57 -24.20 -25.14 -28.23
C GLY A 57 -24.19 -23.84 -29.05
N SER A 58 -23.01 -23.30 -29.32
CA SER A 58 -22.30 -23.54 -30.58
C SER A 58 -21.18 -22.51 -30.81
N SER A 59 -20.12 -23.02 -31.42
CA SER A 59 -18.94 -22.38 -32.01
C SER A 59 -19.23 -21.34 -33.09
N SER A 60 -18.31 -20.39 -33.28
CA SER A 60 -17.75 -20.12 -34.63
C SER A 60 -16.43 -19.36 -34.58
N ASP A 61 -15.47 -19.89 -35.32
CA ASP A 61 -14.19 -19.31 -35.71
C ASP A 61 -14.35 -17.97 -36.47
N SER A 62 -13.32 -17.13 -36.45
CA SER A 62 -12.95 -16.34 -37.62
C SER A 62 -11.45 -16.00 -37.65
N ASP A 63 -10.98 -15.92 -38.89
CA ASP A 63 -9.60 -16.09 -39.33
C ASP A 63 -8.69 -14.86 -39.23
N THR A 64 -7.41 -15.22 -39.16
CA THR A 64 -6.20 -14.53 -39.64
C THR A 64 -6.36 -13.52 -40.78
N SER A 65 -5.59 -12.43 -40.74
CA SER A 65 -4.59 -12.13 -41.80
C SER A 65 -3.74 -10.86 -41.53
N SER A 66 -2.44 -11.00 -41.84
CA SER A 66 -1.54 -10.00 -42.47
C SER A 66 -1.05 -8.77 -41.68
N ASP A 67 0.11 -8.17 -41.94
CA ASP A 67 1.43 -8.50 -42.52
C ASP A 67 2.25 -7.19 -42.39
N ASP A 68 3.58 -7.29 -42.53
CA ASP A 68 4.54 -6.24 -42.93
C ASP A 68 4.84 -5.01 -42.02
N SER A 69 6.07 -4.96 -41.47
CA SER A 69 7.24 -4.39 -42.20
C SER A 69 8.45 -4.15 -41.29
N MET A 70 9.58 -4.71 -41.71
CA MET A 70 10.94 -4.38 -41.26
C MET A 70 11.50 -3.19 -42.04
N VAL A 71 12.29 -2.30 -41.40
CA VAL A 71 13.61 -1.86 -41.91
C VAL A 71 14.44 -1.06 -40.89
N ASP A 72 15.60 -1.63 -40.57
CA ASP A 72 16.98 -1.10 -40.51
C ASP A 72 17.33 0.32 -40.00
N SER A 73 18.32 0.37 -39.11
CA SER A 73 19.61 1.07 -39.33
C SER A 73 20.59 0.82 -38.15
N ALA A 74 21.54 -0.10 -38.33
CA ALA A 74 22.70 -0.26 -37.46
C ALA A 74 23.96 0.20 -38.20
N SER A 75 24.77 1.00 -37.51
CA SER A 75 26.02 1.58 -37.98
C SER A 75 27.18 0.59 -37.88
N ASP A 76 27.87 0.35 -39.00
CA ASP A 76 29.10 -0.44 -39.12
C ASP A 76 30.32 0.34 -38.61
N ASP A 77 30.82 -0.02 -37.42
CA ASP A 77 32.19 0.29 -37.01
C ASP A 77 33.10 -0.89 -37.41
N ALA A 78 33.91 -0.67 -38.45
CA ALA A 78 34.80 -1.68 -39.01
C ALA A 78 35.98 -1.99 -38.08
N ILE A 79 36.01 -3.22 -37.57
CA ILE A 79 37.13 -3.80 -36.81
C ILE A 79 38.33 -3.97 -37.77
N SER A 80 39.52 -3.57 -37.32
CA SER A 80 40.75 -3.64 -38.12
C SER A 80 41.21 -5.09 -38.37
N GLU A 81 41.72 -5.38 -39.58
CA GLU A 81 42.20 -6.72 -39.96
C GLU A 81 43.32 -7.28 -39.05
N SER A 82 44.01 -6.42 -38.28
CA SER A 82 44.99 -6.86 -37.29
C SER A 82 44.38 -7.45 -36.01
N GLU A 83 43.18 -7.05 -35.59
CA GLU A 83 42.48 -7.67 -34.45
C GLU A 83 41.91 -9.05 -34.81
N LEU A 84 41.63 -9.30 -36.09
CA LEU A 84 41.17 -10.60 -36.60
C LEU A 84 42.27 -11.67 -36.62
N ALA A 85 43.55 -11.28 -36.68
CA ALA A 85 44.67 -12.22 -36.67
C ALA A 85 44.95 -12.83 -35.27
N ASP A 86 44.70 -12.07 -34.21
CA ASP A 86 44.85 -12.57 -32.83
C ASP A 86 43.69 -13.52 -32.42
N ILE A 87 42.52 -13.40 -33.05
CA ILE A 87 41.39 -14.33 -32.85
C ILE A 87 41.63 -15.67 -33.56
N THR A 88 42.34 -15.70 -34.68
CA THR A 88 42.45 -16.89 -35.54
C THR A 88 43.59 -17.84 -35.18
N THR A 89 44.57 -17.39 -34.39
CA THR A 89 45.71 -18.24 -33.97
C THR A 89 45.74 -18.55 -32.47
N GLY A 90 44.85 -17.93 -31.69
CA GLY A 90 44.58 -18.30 -30.31
C GLY A 90 43.93 -19.67 -30.25
N THR A 91 44.65 -20.66 -29.71
CA THR A 91 44.17 -21.99 -29.32
C THR A 91 42.73 -21.86 -28.80
N ALA A 92 41.76 -22.43 -29.52
CA ALA A 92 40.35 -22.34 -29.20
C ALA A 92 40.08 -22.84 -27.78
N ALA A 93 40.17 -21.92 -26.81
CA ALA A 93 39.61 -22.07 -25.50
C ALA A 93 38.11 -22.20 -25.78
N THR A 94 37.66 -23.45 -25.85
CA THR A 94 36.24 -23.76 -25.85
C THR A 94 35.72 -23.14 -24.57
N TRP A 95 35.07 -21.98 -24.71
CA TRP A 95 34.26 -21.37 -23.67
C TRP A 95 33.12 -22.36 -23.42
N ARG A 96 33.43 -23.42 -22.68
CA ARG A 96 32.42 -24.30 -22.12
C ARG A 96 31.68 -23.41 -21.15
N ARG A 97 30.44 -23.08 -21.50
CA ARG A 97 29.49 -22.52 -20.55
C ARG A 97 29.60 -23.40 -19.30
N PRO A 98 29.98 -22.86 -18.13
CA PRO A 98 30.03 -23.67 -16.93
C PRO A 98 28.66 -24.35 -16.78
N PRO A 99 28.62 -25.62 -16.34
CA PRO A 99 27.36 -26.31 -16.14
C PRO A 99 26.46 -25.44 -15.27
N SER A 100 25.20 -25.28 -15.67
CA SER A 100 24.22 -24.62 -14.81
C SER A 100 24.24 -25.30 -13.45
N PRO A 101 24.23 -24.53 -12.35
CA PRO A 101 24.20 -25.10 -11.01
C PRO A 101 23.02 -26.07 -10.91
N THR A 102 23.24 -27.20 -10.26
CA THR A 102 22.19 -28.16 -9.97
C THR A 102 21.15 -27.51 -9.05
N PRO A 103 19.88 -27.98 -9.04
CA PRO A 103 18.86 -27.47 -8.12
C PRO A 103 19.31 -27.47 -6.65
N SER A 104 20.13 -28.46 -6.25
CA SER A 104 20.75 -28.54 -4.93
C SER A 104 21.80 -27.46 -4.68
N GLU A 105 22.66 -27.14 -5.66
CA GLU A 105 23.66 -26.07 -5.52
C GLU A 105 23.00 -24.69 -5.51
N LYS A 106 21.94 -24.50 -6.29
CA LYS A 106 21.13 -23.27 -6.25
C LYS A 106 20.47 -23.10 -4.87
N ALA A 107 19.83 -24.16 -4.34
CA ALA A 107 19.22 -24.11 -3.02
C ALA A 107 20.24 -23.82 -1.90
N LEU A 108 21.45 -24.39 -1.97
CA LEU A 108 22.51 -24.14 -0.99
C LEU A 108 23.03 -22.69 -1.08
N SER A 109 23.24 -22.17 -2.30
CA SER A 109 23.64 -20.79 -2.54
C SER A 109 22.58 -19.80 -2.07
N ASP A 110 21.30 -20.06 -2.34
CA ASP A 110 20.17 -19.25 -1.91
C ASP A 110 20.07 -19.24 -0.36
N GLN A 111 20.43 -20.35 0.29
CA GLN A 111 20.45 -20.47 1.75
C GLN A 111 21.62 -19.69 2.40
N GLU A 112 22.84 -19.78 1.85
CA GLU A 112 23.99 -19.01 2.34
C GLU A 112 23.80 -17.50 2.16
N ASP A 113 23.20 -17.11 1.03
CA ASP A 113 22.80 -15.73 0.76
C ASP A 113 21.74 -15.25 1.76
N LEU A 114 20.69 -16.05 2.02
CA LEU A 114 19.67 -15.72 3.01
C LEU A 114 20.27 -15.56 4.42
N ALA A 115 21.14 -16.46 4.85
CA ALA A 115 21.78 -16.35 6.18
C ALA A 115 22.57 -15.04 6.33
N SER A 116 23.29 -14.64 5.28
CA SER A 116 24.03 -13.38 5.24
C SER A 116 23.09 -12.17 5.28
N GLN A 117 22.00 -12.20 4.52
CA GLN A 117 20.98 -11.15 4.51
C GLN A 117 20.28 -11.02 5.88
N VAL A 118 19.97 -12.13 6.54
CA VAL A 118 19.39 -12.13 7.89
C VAL A 118 20.37 -11.54 8.91
N ALA A 119 21.67 -11.85 8.81
CA ALA A 119 22.66 -11.29 9.71
C ALA A 119 22.78 -9.76 9.57
N GLU A 120 22.77 -9.23 8.34
CA GLU A 120 22.77 -7.78 8.12
C GLU A 120 21.46 -7.12 8.57
N LEU A 121 20.30 -7.78 8.38
CA LEU A 121 19.02 -7.31 8.91
C LEU A 121 19.06 -7.19 10.44
N VAL A 122 19.50 -8.23 11.16
CA VAL A 122 19.60 -8.22 12.64
C VAL A 122 20.53 -7.11 13.12
N LYS A 123 21.64 -6.89 12.42
CA LYS A 123 22.55 -5.77 12.72
C LYS A 123 21.89 -4.41 12.50
N ALA A 124 21.07 -4.26 11.46
CA ALA A 124 20.30 -3.05 11.22
C ALA A 124 19.22 -2.84 12.31
N GLU A 125 18.54 -3.89 12.76
CA GLU A 125 17.59 -3.85 13.88
C GLU A 125 18.28 -3.40 15.18
N GLN A 126 19.45 -3.94 15.50
CA GLN A 126 20.23 -3.53 16.66
C GLN A 126 20.69 -2.07 16.58
N ALA A 127 21.10 -1.63 15.39
CA ALA A 127 21.48 -0.24 15.17
C ALA A 127 20.29 0.71 15.36
N ALA A 128 19.11 0.36 14.81
CA ALA A 128 17.89 1.13 14.99
C ALA A 128 17.51 1.23 16.47
N ALA A 129 17.53 0.11 17.20
CA ALA A 129 17.23 0.05 18.63
C ALA A 129 18.19 0.92 19.45
N ALA A 130 19.49 0.92 19.11
CA ALA A 130 20.50 1.73 19.78
C ALA A 130 20.32 3.25 19.56
N THR A 131 19.66 3.66 18.48
CA THR A 131 19.41 5.06 18.13
C THR A 131 17.97 5.52 18.42
N TYR A 132 17.13 4.62 18.93
CA TYR A 132 15.72 4.92 19.14
C TYR A 132 15.51 5.98 20.22
N ASP A 133 14.91 7.09 19.83
CA ASP A 133 14.42 8.13 20.75
C ASP A 133 12.88 8.23 20.64
N PRO A 134 12.12 7.86 21.69
CA PRO A 134 10.67 8.01 21.68
C PRO A 134 10.23 9.48 21.59
N ASP A 135 11.04 10.43 22.08
CA ASP A 135 10.72 11.86 22.05
C ASP A 135 10.74 12.39 20.61
N GLU A 136 11.73 11.96 19.83
CA GLU A 136 11.82 12.27 18.40
C GLU A 136 10.63 11.71 17.62
N VAL A 137 10.24 10.45 17.88
CA VAL A 137 9.08 9.84 17.21
C VAL A 137 7.78 10.58 17.56
N VAL A 138 7.56 10.93 18.84
CA VAL A 138 6.41 11.74 19.26
C VAL A 138 6.40 13.09 18.54
N SER A 139 7.56 13.75 18.48
CA SER A 139 7.71 15.03 17.79
C SER A 139 7.37 14.93 16.30
N LEU A 140 7.83 13.90 15.61
CA LEU A 140 7.55 13.69 14.19
C LEU A 140 6.08 13.38 13.92
N ILE A 141 5.44 12.53 14.74
CA ILE A 141 3.99 12.26 14.63
C ILE A 141 3.18 13.54 14.91
N THR A 142 3.59 14.34 15.90
CA THR A 142 2.96 15.64 16.19
C THR A 142 3.08 16.60 15.00
N GLN A 143 4.28 16.76 14.45
CA GLN A 143 4.50 17.56 13.25
C GLN A 143 3.68 17.06 12.07
N LEU A 144 3.49 15.75 11.94
CA LEU A 144 2.69 15.16 10.88
C LEU A 144 1.22 15.56 11.01
N TYR A 145 0.66 15.53 12.22
CA TYR A 145 -0.72 15.97 12.48
C TYR A 145 -0.89 17.48 12.24
N GLU A 146 0.05 18.28 12.71
CA GLU A 146 0.09 19.74 12.47
C GLU A 146 0.20 20.07 10.98
N LEU A 147 0.95 19.27 10.23
CA LEU A 147 1.06 19.41 8.78
C LEU A 147 -0.30 19.24 8.11
N PHE A 148 -1.09 18.24 8.49
CA PHE A 148 -2.42 18.03 7.90
C PHE A 148 -3.42 19.13 8.23
N ILE A 149 -3.39 19.66 9.44
CA ILE A 149 -4.17 20.85 9.80
C ILE A 149 -3.72 22.04 8.94
N THR A 150 -2.40 22.25 8.84
CA THR A 150 -1.81 23.36 8.08
C THR A 150 -2.18 23.27 6.60
N MET A 151 -2.10 22.09 6.00
CA MET A 151 -2.50 21.82 4.61
C MET A 151 -4.00 22.04 4.35
N GLY A 152 -4.82 22.25 5.39
CA GLY A 152 -6.27 22.42 5.25
C GLY A 152 -7.00 21.09 5.02
N HIS A 153 -6.33 19.97 5.25
CA HIS A 153 -6.94 18.65 5.20
C HIS A 153 -7.82 18.40 6.42
N TRP A 154 -7.31 18.76 7.60
CA TRP A 154 -8.05 18.66 8.85
C TRP A 154 -8.48 20.03 9.38
N PRO A 155 -9.65 20.12 10.06
CA PRO A 155 -10.07 21.34 10.71
C PRO A 155 -9.17 21.68 11.89
N GLU A 156 -9.17 22.95 12.30
CA GLU A 156 -8.47 23.34 13.53
C GLU A 156 -9.16 22.71 14.74
N GLY A 157 -8.39 22.21 15.71
CA GLY A 157 -8.92 21.61 16.94
C GLY A 157 -9.35 20.14 16.83
N CYS A 158 -9.18 19.49 15.67
CA CYS A 158 -9.44 18.04 15.51
C CYS A 158 -8.46 17.16 16.28
N VAL A 159 -7.29 17.71 16.62
CA VAL A 159 -6.22 17.01 17.33
C VAL A 159 -6.20 17.44 18.79
N ARG A 160 -6.14 16.44 19.66
CA ARG A 160 -5.89 16.58 21.08
C ARG A 160 -4.43 16.27 21.36
N TYR A 161 -3.76 17.21 21.99
CA TYR A 161 -2.37 17.10 22.38
C TYR A 161 -2.27 16.67 23.86
N PRO A 162 -1.20 15.98 24.26
CA PRO A 162 -0.95 15.69 25.67
C PRO A 162 -0.85 16.99 26.50
N PRO A 163 -1.15 16.94 27.82
CA PRO A 163 -1.55 15.76 28.59
C PRO A 163 -3.03 15.37 28.38
N HIS A 164 -3.28 14.07 28.21
CA HIS A 164 -4.64 13.53 28.04
C HIS A 164 -5.31 13.33 29.40
N THR A 165 -6.06 14.34 29.87
CA THR A 165 -6.77 14.26 31.16
C THR A 165 -8.26 13.94 31.03
N ASP A 166 -8.86 14.10 29.84
CA ASP A 166 -10.31 13.93 29.65
C ASP A 166 -10.67 13.54 28.20
N PRO A 167 -10.86 12.24 27.86
CA PRO A 167 -10.58 11.10 28.73
C PRO A 167 -9.06 10.85 28.85
N PRO A 168 -8.62 10.29 29.98
CA PRO A 168 -7.26 9.79 30.13
C PRO A 168 -7.07 8.46 29.39
N VAL A 169 -5.81 8.08 29.15
CA VAL A 169 -5.46 6.72 28.70
C VAL A 169 -5.79 5.74 29.83
N ASN A 170 -6.50 4.67 29.51
CA ASN A 170 -6.85 3.61 30.46
C ASN A 170 -5.69 2.63 30.63
N GLU A 171 -4.73 2.98 31.49
CA GLU A 171 -3.50 2.20 31.74
C GLU A 171 -3.81 0.77 32.22
N ASP A 172 -4.83 0.59 33.07
CA ASP A 172 -5.22 -0.71 33.60
C ASP A 172 -5.72 -1.64 32.48
N LEU A 173 -6.56 -1.13 31.58
CA LEU A 173 -7.02 -1.88 30.42
C LEU A 173 -5.86 -2.15 29.46
N ALA A 174 -5.01 -1.16 29.19
CA ALA A 174 -3.85 -1.35 28.31
C ALA A 174 -2.91 -2.46 28.83
N ALA A 175 -2.65 -2.48 30.15
CA ALA A 175 -1.87 -3.54 30.78
C ALA A 175 -2.57 -4.90 30.71
N GLN A 176 -3.89 -4.97 30.92
CA GLN A 176 -4.67 -6.21 30.79
C GLN A 176 -4.65 -6.78 29.37
N LEU A 177 -4.60 -5.91 28.35
CA LEU A 177 -4.49 -6.29 26.95
C LEU A 177 -3.05 -6.63 26.51
N GLY A 178 -2.10 -6.60 27.46
CA GLY A 178 -0.72 -7.03 27.25
C GLY A 178 0.21 -6.00 26.62
N TYR A 179 -0.14 -4.71 26.61
CA TYR A 179 0.80 -3.67 26.18
C TYR A 179 1.98 -3.56 27.15
N ALA A 180 3.19 -3.44 26.60
CA ALA A 180 4.40 -3.21 27.38
C ALA A 180 4.40 -1.80 28.01
N PRO A 181 5.09 -1.58 29.15
CA PRO A 181 5.18 -0.27 29.79
C PRO A 181 5.68 0.85 28.88
N ALA A 182 6.58 0.54 27.92
CA ALA A 182 7.07 1.50 26.94
C ALA A 182 5.96 1.98 25.98
N CYS A 183 5.06 1.08 25.55
CA CYS A 183 3.89 1.42 24.73
C CYS A 183 2.94 2.32 25.53
N ILE A 184 2.60 1.93 26.76
CA ILE A 184 1.70 2.71 27.62
C ILE A 184 2.27 4.11 27.87
N ALA A 185 3.55 4.22 28.20
CA ALA A 185 4.22 5.51 28.37
C ALA A 185 4.15 6.38 27.11
N LEU A 186 4.23 5.76 25.92
CA LEU A 186 4.12 6.48 24.65
C LEU A 186 2.67 6.94 24.37
N MET A 187 1.66 6.16 24.75
CA MET A 187 0.25 6.56 24.62
C MET A 187 -0.05 7.89 25.33
N HIS A 188 0.55 8.15 26.49
CA HIS A 188 0.38 9.44 27.19
C HIS A 188 0.97 10.65 26.46
N ARG A 189 1.80 10.42 25.43
CA ARG A 189 2.62 11.44 24.79
C ARG A 189 2.22 11.70 23.33
N LEU A 190 1.55 10.74 22.70
CA LEU A 190 1.10 10.89 21.32
C LEU A 190 -0.08 11.86 21.22
N PRO A 191 -0.19 12.65 20.14
CA PRO A 191 -1.42 13.37 19.82
C PRO A 191 -2.49 12.39 19.31
N TYR A 192 -3.76 12.75 19.48
CA TYR A 192 -4.90 11.93 19.01
C TYR A 192 -5.91 12.76 18.22
N VAL A 193 -6.48 12.15 17.18
CA VAL A 193 -7.63 12.73 16.46
C VAL A 193 -8.90 12.45 17.27
N ASN A 194 -9.82 13.42 17.33
CA ASN A 194 -11.11 13.25 18.00
C ASN A 194 -11.87 12.05 17.39
N SER A 195 -12.45 11.20 18.23
CA SER A 195 -13.10 9.93 17.82
C SER A 195 -14.19 10.11 16.76
N ASP A 196 -15.01 11.16 16.90
CA ASP A 196 -16.10 11.48 15.95
C ASP A 196 -15.59 11.80 14.54
N GLU A 197 -14.31 12.15 14.43
CA GLU A 197 -13.67 12.55 13.19
C GLU A 197 -12.75 11.46 12.62
N ASN A 198 -12.44 10.43 13.40
CA ASN A 198 -11.42 9.44 13.06
C ASN A 198 -11.88 8.45 11.97
N TRP A 199 -13.20 8.24 11.85
CA TRP A 199 -13.81 7.38 10.83
C TRP A 199 -14.32 8.11 9.59
N ASP A 200 -14.07 9.42 9.48
CA ASP A 200 -14.34 10.14 8.23
C ASP A 200 -13.34 9.69 7.18
N ASP A 201 -13.78 8.91 6.17
CA ASP A 201 -12.94 8.44 5.06
C ASP A 201 -12.11 9.56 4.41
N ARG A 202 -12.61 10.80 4.49
CA ARG A 202 -11.93 12.00 3.95
C ARG A 202 -10.74 12.46 4.79
N ARG A 203 -10.49 11.83 5.93
CA ARG A 203 -9.44 12.17 6.90
C ARG A 203 -8.44 11.04 7.09
N GLN A 204 -8.64 9.94 6.38
CA GLN A 204 -7.70 8.82 6.34
C GLN A 204 -6.41 9.26 5.65
N ILE A 205 -5.28 8.92 6.25
CA ILE A 205 -3.95 9.19 5.68
C ILE A 205 -3.41 7.96 4.96
N VAL A 206 -3.86 6.80 5.42
CA VAL A 206 -3.62 5.51 4.78
C VAL A 206 -4.97 4.85 4.55
N ALA A 207 -5.10 4.16 3.43
CA ALA A 207 -6.40 3.74 2.92
C ALA A 207 -7.13 2.88 3.93
N ARG A 208 -8.43 3.12 4.09
CA ARG A 208 -9.37 2.30 4.86
C ARG A 208 -8.87 2.03 6.29
N SER A 209 -8.26 3.04 6.89
CA SER A 209 -7.60 2.96 8.19
C SER A 209 -7.76 4.27 8.94
N HIS A 210 -7.63 4.23 10.27
CA HIS A 210 -7.69 5.42 11.11
C HIS A 210 -6.52 5.46 12.10
N PHE A 211 -6.21 6.63 12.66
CA PHE A 211 -5.16 6.72 13.68
C PHE A 211 -5.66 6.19 15.00
N ALA A 212 -4.87 5.37 15.68
CA ALA A 212 -5.25 4.87 16.99
C ALA A 212 -5.42 6.03 17.99
N ASN A 213 -6.58 6.10 18.65
CA ASN A 213 -6.85 7.00 19.76
C ASN A 213 -6.93 6.20 21.07
N TYR A 214 -5.80 6.05 21.76
CA TYR A 214 -5.74 5.26 23.00
C TYR A 214 -6.34 5.93 24.25
N THR A 215 -7.01 7.08 24.10
CA THR A 215 -7.97 7.55 25.11
C THR A 215 -9.34 6.87 24.97
N SER A 216 -9.56 6.12 23.89
CA SER A 216 -10.71 5.24 23.66
C SER A 216 -10.39 3.79 24.06
N ASP A 217 -11.22 3.22 24.93
CA ASP A 217 -11.15 1.80 25.28
C ASP A 217 -11.40 0.88 24.06
N GLU A 218 -12.11 1.38 23.04
CA GLU A 218 -12.38 0.64 21.80
C GLU A 218 -11.10 0.49 20.98
N ASP A 219 -10.40 1.59 20.69
CA ASP A 219 -9.12 1.58 19.96
C ASP A 219 -8.02 0.84 20.73
N LEU A 220 -8.05 0.85 22.07
CA LEU A 220 -7.17 0.02 22.89
C LEU A 220 -7.36 -1.48 22.60
N LYS A 221 -8.61 -1.94 22.54
CA LYS A 221 -8.95 -3.33 22.23
C LYS A 221 -8.64 -3.65 20.77
N GLU A 222 -9.02 -2.76 19.88
CA GLU A 222 -8.85 -2.92 18.44
C GLU A 222 -7.38 -2.96 18.03
N GLY A 223 -6.55 -2.10 18.64
CA GLY A 223 -5.09 -2.11 18.49
C GLY A 223 -4.41 -3.38 19.02
N ARG A 224 -5.14 -4.32 19.62
CA ARG A 224 -4.63 -5.63 20.03
C ARG A 224 -5.25 -6.79 19.27
N ARG A 225 -6.28 -6.55 18.46
CA ARG A 225 -6.82 -7.57 17.56
C ARG A 225 -5.83 -7.80 16.43
N GLY A 226 -5.12 -8.93 16.50
CA GLY A 226 -4.13 -9.36 15.50
C GLY A 226 -4.67 -9.34 14.07
N LEU A 227 -5.98 -9.61 13.95
CA LEU A 227 -6.75 -9.58 12.71
C LEU A 227 -8.08 -8.88 13.00
N THR A 228 -8.16 -7.63 12.60
CA THR A 228 -9.28 -6.74 12.90
C THR A 228 -10.62 -7.23 12.29
N TYR A 229 -10.59 -8.15 11.32
CA TYR A 229 -11.77 -8.62 10.58
C TYR A 229 -11.82 -10.11 10.24
N THR A 230 -10.93 -10.95 10.77
CA THR A 230 -11.13 -12.40 10.61
C THR A 230 -12.10 -12.88 11.68
N TRP A 231 -13.10 -13.67 11.28
CA TRP A 231 -14.09 -14.35 12.13
C TRP A 231 -13.47 -15.36 13.14
N ILE A 232 -12.16 -15.31 13.31
CA ILE A 232 -11.40 -16.18 14.19
C ILE A 232 -11.40 -15.54 15.58
N ASP A 233 -12.42 -15.86 16.36
CA ASP A 233 -12.43 -15.60 17.80
C ASP A 233 -11.19 -16.24 18.43
N GLY A 234 -10.37 -15.42 19.11
CA GLY A 234 -9.13 -15.88 19.76
C GLY A 234 -7.86 -15.71 18.92
N GLY A 235 -7.83 -14.77 17.98
CA GLY A 235 -6.61 -14.35 17.30
C GLY A 235 -5.45 -14.11 18.27
N LEU A 236 -4.23 -14.48 17.88
CA LEU A 236 -3.05 -14.25 18.71
C LEU A 236 -2.84 -12.75 18.91
N ASP A 237 -2.64 -12.35 20.17
CA ASP A 237 -2.28 -10.98 20.50
C ASP A 237 -0.95 -10.59 19.83
N TYR A 238 -0.84 -9.33 19.40
CA TYR A 238 0.44 -8.78 18.94
C TYR A 238 1.53 -8.91 20.01
N ASP A 239 2.80 -8.83 19.63
CA ASP A 239 3.86 -8.75 20.63
C ASP A 239 3.64 -7.55 21.60
N PRO A 240 3.93 -7.66 22.90
CA PRO A 240 3.63 -6.61 23.89
C PRO A 240 4.21 -5.22 23.56
N TRP A 241 5.37 -5.17 22.90
CA TRP A 241 6.09 -3.95 22.55
C TRP A 241 5.63 -3.31 21.24
N LEU A 242 4.64 -3.89 20.55
CA LEU A 242 4.04 -3.30 19.36
C LEU A 242 2.90 -2.36 19.73
N LEU A 243 2.96 -1.15 19.16
CA LEU A 243 1.94 -0.12 19.28
C LEU A 243 1.43 0.26 17.88
N PRO A 244 0.21 -0.14 17.49
CA PRO A 244 -0.42 0.41 16.30
C PRO A 244 -0.55 1.93 16.36
N ILE A 245 0.03 2.60 15.38
CA ILE A 245 -0.16 4.04 15.17
C ILE A 245 -1.39 4.26 14.28
N VAL A 246 -1.61 3.34 13.33
CA VAL A 246 -2.77 3.29 12.45
C VAL A 246 -3.43 1.92 12.59
N ILE A 247 -4.72 1.92 12.88
CA ILE A 247 -5.58 0.73 12.95
C ILE A 247 -6.24 0.56 11.59
N SER A 248 -6.05 -0.63 11.02
CA SER A 248 -6.55 -1.00 9.70
C SER A 248 -8.02 -1.43 9.78
N GLY A 249 -8.80 -1.02 8.79
CA GLY A 249 -10.06 -1.68 8.44
C GLY A 249 -9.82 -3.07 7.83
N ARG A 250 -10.85 -3.66 7.20
CA ARG A 250 -10.75 -4.99 6.56
C ARG A 250 -9.64 -5.07 5.51
N GLU A 251 -9.52 -4.03 4.70
CA GLU A 251 -8.59 -3.95 3.56
C GLU A 251 -7.65 -2.74 3.68
N GLY A 252 -7.45 -2.27 4.92
CA GLY A 252 -6.64 -1.10 5.19
C GLY A 252 -5.15 -1.38 5.27
N THR A 253 -4.41 -0.40 5.76
CA THR A 253 -2.97 -0.49 6.03
C THR A 253 -2.71 -0.35 7.52
N HIS A 254 -2.05 -1.35 8.08
CA HIS A 254 -1.49 -1.26 9.41
C HIS A 254 -0.22 -0.41 9.37
N VAL A 255 -0.05 0.44 10.39
CA VAL A 255 1.23 1.09 10.69
C VAL A 255 1.49 0.87 12.17
N MET A 256 2.48 0.06 12.50
CA MET A 256 2.80 -0.35 13.87
C MET A 256 4.21 0.06 14.24
N LEU A 257 4.36 0.67 15.41
CA LEU A 257 5.64 1.00 16.02
C LEU A 257 6.09 -0.13 16.94
N ASP A 258 7.24 -0.71 16.64
CA ASP A 258 7.97 -1.60 17.54
C ASP A 258 8.80 -0.75 18.51
N THR A 259 8.33 -0.61 19.74
CA THR A 259 8.98 0.21 20.76
C THR A 259 10.24 -0.43 21.34
N ALA A 260 10.48 -1.73 21.10
CA ALA A 260 11.71 -2.40 21.51
C ALA A 260 12.84 -2.15 20.50
N LEU A 261 12.52 -2.08 19.21
CA LEU A 261 13.49 -1.86 18.13
C LEU A 261 13.56 -0.41 17.63
N GLY A 262 12.58 0.42 17.96
CA GLY A 262 12.48 1.78 17.41
C GLY A 262 12.21 1.79 15.91
N THR A 263 11.42 0.84 15.43
CA THR A 263 11.14 0.63 14.00
C THR A 263 9.65 0.61 13.73
N VAL A 264 9.24 1.06 12.54
CA VAL A 264 7.88 0.96 12.04
C VAL A 264 7.76 -0.20 11.07
N ARG A 265 6.65 -0.93 11.20
CA ARG A 265 6.12 -1.90 10.23
C ARG A 265 4.86 -1.29 9.64
N ALA A 266 4.86 -1.04 8.33
CA ALA A 266 3.64 -0.70 7.61
C ALA A 266 3.31 -1.87 6.68
N TYR A 267 2.05 -2.30 6.54
CA TYR A 267 1.56 -3.30 5.55
C TYR A 267 0.05 -3.27 5.35
N ARG A 268 -0.42 -3.56 4.12
CA ARG A 268 -1.85 -3.74 3.83
C ARG A 268 -2.32 -5.08 4.41
N SER A 269 -3.51 -5.12 5.00
CA SER A 269 -4.11 -6.37 5.49
C SER A 269 -4.23 -7.41 4.37
N GLU A 270 -4.56 -6.96 3.16
CA GLU A 270 -4.53 -7.76 1.94
C GLU A 270 -3.79 -6.95 0.86
N PRO A 271 -2.76 -7.50 0.18
CA PRO A 271 -2.35 -8.91 0.15
C PRO A 271 -1.38 -9.36 1.28
N GLY A 272 -1.19 -8.55 2.32
CA GLY A 272 -0.18 -8.79 3.35
C GLY A 272 1.21 -8.25 2.95
N PRO A 273 2.26 -8.58 3.73
CA PRO A 273 3.61 -8.09 3.45
C PRO A 273 4.27 -8.80 2.23
N PRO A 274 5.20 -8.13 1.52
CA PRO A 274 5.81 -8.69 0.32
C PRO A 274 6.64 -9.95 0.60
N LYS A 275 6.31 -11.04 -0.10
CA LYS A 275 6.87 -12.38 0.15
C LYS A 275 8.34 -12.53 -0.25
N ASN A 276 8.86 -11.63 -1.08
CA ASN A 276 10.23 -11.61 -1.56
C ASN A 276 11.21 -10.90 -0.60
N THR A 277 10.74 -10.40 0.55
CA THR A 277 11.59 -9.67 1.52
C THR A 277 12.45 -10.63 2.36
N VAL A 278 13.52 -10.12 2.96
CA VAL A 278 14.34 -10.91 3.90
C VAL A 278 13.56 -11.19 5.18
N GLU A 279 12.71 -10.25 5.61
CA GLU A 279 11.79 -10.38 6.73
C GLU A 279 10.77 -11.51 6.49
N TRP A 280 10.22 -11.63 5.28
CA TRP A 280 9.37 -12.77 4.96
C TRP A 280 10.14 -14.08 5.00
N ARG A 281 11.27 -14.15 4.27
CA ARG A 281 12.04 -15.38 4.10
C ARG A 281 12.62 -15.92 5.41
N ARG A 282 13.02 -15.07 6.37
CA ARG A 282 13.58 -15.52 7.66
C ARG A 282 12.58 -16.28 8.54
N HIS A 283 11.28 -16.07 8.35
CA HIS A 283 10.23 -16.72 9.13
C HIS A 283 9.79 -18.06 8.53
N GLY A 284 10.39 -18.50 7.42
CA GLY A 284 10.03 -19.72 6.72
C GLY A 284 8.68 -19.64 6.01
N GLU A 285 8.40 -20.66 5.20
CA GLU A 285 7.09 -20.82 4.56
C GLU A 285 6.02 -21.06 5.63
N VAL A 286 4.82 -20.53 5.35
CA VAL A 286 3.63 -20.87 6.13
C VAL A 286 3.35 -22.35 5.91
N GLY A 287 3.05 -23.07 6.99
CA GLY A 287 2.61 -24.46 6.89
C GLY A 287 1.36 -24.60 6.01
N THR A 288 1.12 -25.79 5.49
CA THR A 288 0.03 -26.03 4.53
C THR A 288 -1.33 -26.25 5.20
N THR A 289 -1.36 -26.41 6.52
CA THR A 289 -2.62 -26.61 7.25
C THR A 289 -3.35 -25.29 7.46
N GLU A 290 -4.68 -25.34 7.48
CA GLU A 290 -5.52 -24.18 7.75
C GLU A 290 -5.17 -23.51 9.09
N GLU A 291 -4.87 -24.29 10.13
CA GLU A 291 -4.45 -23.77 11.43
C GLU A 291 -3.13 -23.00 11.34
N GLU A 292 -2.15 -23.52 10.61
CA GLU A 292 -0.86 -22.84 10.39
C GLU A 292 -1.01 -21.59 9.54
N GLN A 293 -1.90 -21.62 8.55
CA GLN A 293 -2.25 -20.46 7.73
C GLN A 293 -2.93 -19.38 8.57
N ASN A 294 -3.93 -19.73 9.36
CA ASN A 294 -4.62 -18.82 10.27
C ASN A 294 -3.66 -18.22 11.31
N ARG A 295 -2.74 -19.04 11.85
CA ARG A 295 -1.69 -18.57 12.76
C ARG A 295 -0.69 -17.65 12.08
N ALA A 296 -0.34 -17.94 10.83
CA ALA A 296 0.53 -17.09 10.04
C ALA A 296 -0.11 -15.73 9.75
N LEU A 297 -1.41 -15.70 9.40
CA LEU A 297 -2.18 -14.47 9.22
C LEU A 297 -2.09 -13.58 10.48
N CYS A 298 -2.24 -14.16 11.67
CA CYS A 298 -2.11 -13.43 12.94
C CYS A 298 -0.68 -12.89 13.21
N THR A 299 0.34 -13.40 12.52
CA THR A 299 1.75 -13.07 12.74
C THR A 299 2.44 -12.46 11.52
N GLU A 300 1.68 -12.09 10.49
CA GLU A 300 2.22 -11.52 9.25
C GLU A 300 3.03 -10.26 9.50
N TYR A 301 2.67 -9.46 10.50
CA TYR A 301 3.43 -8.27 10.89
C TYR A 301 4.92 -8.58 11.12
N ARG A 302 5.28 -9.77 11.61
CA ARG A 302 6.68 -10.15 11.86
C ARG A 302 7.50 -10.22 10.56
N ARG A 303 6.82 -10.49 9.44
CA ARG A 303 7.34 -10.58 8.08
C ARG A 303 7.30 -9.25 7.33
N ALA A 304 6.67 -8.22 7.89
CA ALA A 304 6.67 -6.90 7.29
C ALA A 304 8.08 -6.27 7.39
N PRO A 305 8.52 -5.53 6.36
CA PRO A 305 9.77 -4.79 6.40
C PRO A 305 9.89 -3.84 7.57
N LEU A 306 11.11 -3.69 8.08
CA LEU A 306 11.42 -2.85 9.21
C LEU A 306 12.11 -1.57 8.79
N VAL A 307 11.57 -0.43 9.22
CA VAL A 307 12.14 0.90 8.95
C VAL A 307 12.37 1.62 10.27
N PRO A 308 13.54 2.23 10.53
CA PRO A 308 13.73 3.08 11.70
C PRO A 308 12.61 4.14 11.81
N ALA A 309 11.98 4.25 12.97
CA ALA A 309 10.74 5.02 13.14
C ALA A 309 10.90 6.50 12.80
N ALA A 310 11.99 7.13 13.26
CA ALA A 310 12.29 8.52 12.96
C ALA A 310 12.45 8.75 11.44
N HIS A 311 13.14 7.84 10.75
CA HIS A 311 13.26 7.88 9.29
C HIS A 311 11.89 7.70 8.61
N TYR A 312 11.06 6.76 9.08
CA TYR A 312 9.71 6.53 8.54
C TYR A 312 8.87 7.81 8.58
N PHE A 313 8.71 8.42 9.75
CA PHE A 313 7.85 9.59 9.88
C PHE A 313 8.43 10.84 9.20
N SER A 314 9.76 10.97 9.14
CA SER A 314 10.42 12.05 8.39
C SER A 314 10.14 11.97 6.89
N GLU A 315 10.20 10.77 6.30
CA GLU A 315 9.88 10.56 4.88
C GLU A 315 8.40 10.81 4.59
N VAL A 316 7.49 10.38 5.48
CA VAL A 316 6.06 10.66 5.35
C VAL A 316 5.80 12.17 5.40
N LEU A 317 6.39 12.88 6.36
CA LEU A 317 6.33 14.34 6.47
C LEU A 317 6.84 15.02 5.19
N PHE A 318 8.01 14.60 4.71
CA PHE A 318 8.60 15.11 3.48
C PHE A 318 7.64 14.92 2.30
N ALA A 319 7.09 13.71 2.13
CA ALA A 319 6.22 13.38 1.01
C ALA A 319 4.96 14.25 0.95
N TYR A 320 4.29 14.49 2.08
CA TYR A 320 3.13 15.39 2.12
C TYR A 320 3.55 16.85 1.93
N ARG A 321 4.63 17.29 2.57
CA ARG A 321 5.12 18.67 2.45
C ARG A 321 5.55 19.00 1.01
N SER A 322 6.15 18.06 0.30
CA SER A 322 6.57 18.23 -1.10
C SER A 322 5.43 17.95 -2.10
N LEU A 323 4.22 17.64 -1.62
CA LEU A 323 3.06 17.23 -2.43
C LEU A 323 3.32 15.99 -3.30
N LEU A 324 4.27 15.13 -2.91
CA LEU A 324 4.40 13.78 -3.48
C LEU A 324 3.19 12.92 -3.08
N ARG A 325 2.61 13.21 -1.90
CA ARG A 325 1.30 12.72 -1.47
C ARG A 325 0.35 13.88 -1.22
N LEU A 326 -0.92 13.62 -1.46
CA LEU A 326 -2.00 14.57 -1.25
C LEU A 326 -2.94 14.02 -0.19
N PRO A 327 -3.18 14.76 0.90
CA PRO A 327 -3.93 14.23 2.04
C PRO A 327 -5.44 14.17 1.78
N ILE A 328 -5.98 15.05 0.93
CA ILE A 328 -7.43 15.25 0.74
C ILE A 328 -8.06 14.24 -0.25
N ILE A 329 -7.21 13.45 -0.91
CA ILE A 329 -7.63 12.42 -1.85
C ILE A 329 -7.62 11.10 -1.10
N ASP A 330 -8.58 10.24 -1.45
CA ASP A 330 -8.58 8.84 -1.03
C ASP A 330 -7.15 8.27 -1.08
N PRO A 331 -6.62 7.77 0.05
CA PRO A 331 -5.23 7.30 0.09
C PRO A 331 -4.92 6.20 -0.93
N ASP A 332 -5.90 5.35 -1.28
CA ASP A 332 -5.75 4.33 -2.34
C ASP A 332 -5.46 4.96 -3.72
N ARG A 333 -5.73 6.26 -3.88
CA ARG A 333 -5.59 7.01 -5.15
C ARG A 333 -4.51 8.09 -5.09
N SER A 334 -3.94 8.30 -3.90
CA SER A 334 -2.87 9.27 -3.68
C SER A 334 -1.53 8.74 -4.16
N ASP A 335 -1.33 7.42 -4.21
CA ASP A 335 -0.09 6.82 -4.72
C ASP A 335 0.00 6.98 -6.26
N PRO A 336 1.04 7.67 -6.78
CA PRO A 336 1.21 7.83 -8.22
C PRO A 336 1.57 6.52 -8.96
N LYS A 337 1.87 5.44 -8.25
CA LYS A 337 2.27 4.15 -8.83
C LYS A 337 1.19 3.07 -8.79
N GLU A 338 0.17 3.22 -7.95
CA GLU A 338 -0.98 2.33 -8.00
C GLU A 338 -1.91 2.86 -9.10
N GLU A 339 -1.87 2.22 -10.28
CA GLU A 339 -3.00 2.37 -11.20
C GLU A 339 -4.24 1.80 -10.51
N PRO A 340 -5.37 2.53 -10.51
CA PRO A 340 -6.58 2.06 -9.86
C PRO A 340 -6.96 0.69 -10.42
N GLN A 341 -6.95 -0.36 -9.59
CA GLN A 341 -7.33 -1.73 -9.99
C GLN A 341 -8.86 -1.91 -10.13
N TYR A 342 -9.58 -0.86 -10.55
CA TYR A 342 -11.02 -0.97 -10.76
C TYR A 342 -11.30 -1.70 -12.07
N HIS A 343 -12.36 -2.52 -12.06
CA HIS A 343 -12.93 -3.03 -13.30
C HIS A 343 -13.37 -1.83 -14.15
N PRO A 344 -12.88 -1.68 -15.40
CA PRO A 344 -13.06 -0.46 -16.20
C PRO A 344 -14.52 -0.05 -16.45
N SER A 345 -15.45 -1.02 -16.39
CA SER A 345 -16.85 -0.81 -16.78
C SER A 345 -17.74 -0.18 -15.72
N PHE A 346 -17.42 -0.26 -14.42
CA PHE A 346 -18.37 0.17 -13.37
C PHE A 346 -18.10 1.57 -12.81
N PHE A 347 -16.94 2.17 -13.09
CA PHE A 347 -16.48 3.34 -12.33
C PHE A 347 -15.74 4.40 -13.17
N ARG A 348 -16.09 4.55 -14.46
CA ARG A 348 -15.43 5.49 -15.36
C ARG A 348 -15.55 6.94 -14.90
N TYR A 349 -16.74 7.36 -14.44
CA TYR A 349 -16.96 8.70 -13.88
C TYR A 349 -16.10 8.96 -12.64
N MET A 350 -15.93 7.96 -11.74
CA MET A 350 -15.08 8.09 -10.56
C MET A 350 -13.61 8.29 -10.93
N ILE A 351 -13.08 7.51 -11.87
CA ILE A 351 -11.67 7.67 -12.31
C ILE A 351 -11.42 9.11 -12.82
N THR A 352 -12.36 9.64 -13.60
CA THR A 352 -12.30 11.01 -14.12
C THR A 352 -12.39 12.04 -13.00
N GLU A 353 -13.33 11.88 -12.07
CA GLU A 353 -13.49 12.72 -10.88
C GLU A 353 -12.18 12.80 -10.09
N HIS A 354 -11.57 11.67 -9.76
CA HIS A 354 -10.36 11.63 -8.93
C HIS A 354 -9.13 12.21 -9.61
N ARG A 355 -8.98 11.99 -10.92
CA ARG A 355 -7.91 12.63 -11.69
C ARG A 355 -8.06 14.14 -11.67
N GLU A 356 -9.27 14.64 -11.89
CA GLU A 356 -9.55 16.07 -11.87
C GLU A 356 -9.38 16.67 -10.46
N GLU A 357 -9.83 15.98 -9.41
CA GLU A 357 -9.59 16.35 -8.01
C GLU A 357 -8.09 16.48 -7.75
N LYS A 358 -7.28 15.50 -8.18
CA LYS A 358 -5.83 15.49 -7.99
C LYS A 358 -5.12 16.67 -8.65
N GLU A 359 -5.40 16.88 -9.93
CA GLU A 359 -4.79 17.97 -10.71
C GLU A 359 -5.21 19.34 -10.15
N THR A 360 -6.49 19.50 -9.82
CA THR A 360 -7.04 20.72 -9.22
C THR A 360 -6.40 21.02 -7.88
N LEU A 361 -6.27 20.01 -7.00
CA LEU A 361 -5.71 20.17 -5.68
C LEU A 361 -4.24 20.61 -5.73
N LEU A 362 -3.42 19.99 -6.58
CA LEU A 362 -2.03 20.37 -6.81
C LEU A 362 -1.91 21.83 -7.30
N ASN A 363 -2.76 22.22 -8.23
CA ASN A 363 -2.78 23.58 -8.77
C ASN A 363 -3.20 24.59 -7.69
N LEU A 364 -4.17 24.25 -6.86
CA LEU A 364 -4.61 25.10 -5.75
C LEU A 364 -3.54 25.25 -4.67
N TYR A 365 -2.85 24.18 -4.28
CA TYR A 365 -1.72 24.28 -3.34
C TYR A 365 -0.66 25.26 -3.84
N ARG A 366 -0.24 25.13 -5.10
CA ARG A 366 0.74 26.03 -5.73
C ARG A 366 0.22 27.46 -5.82
N ALA A 367 -1.01 27.66 -6.29
CA ALA A 367 -1.61 28.99 -6.43
C ALA A 367 -1.76 29.70 -5.09
N CYS A 368 -2.03 28.96 -4.02
CA CYS A 368 -2.15 29.48 -2.66
C CYS A 368 -0.81 29.57 -1.91
N GLY A 369 0.32 29.35 -2.60
CA GLY A 369 1.67 29.62 -2.10
C GLY A 369 2.28 28.52 -1.23
N TRP A 370 1.80 27.28 -1.32
CA TRP A 370 2.41 26.16 -0.60
C TRP A 370 3.86 25.89 -1.03
N PRO A 371 4.81 25.58 -0.12
CA PRO A 371 4.65 25.54 1.35
C PRO A 371 4.97 26.88 2.05
N ASP A 372 5.61 27.84 1.38
CA ASP A 372 6.25 28.99 2.05
C ASP A 372 5.33 30.19 2.29
N GLN A 373 4.52 30.55 1.30
CA GLN A 373 3.60 31.71 1.34
C GLN A 373 2.14 31.23 1.45
N TRP A 374 1.93 30.23 2.31
CA TRP A 374 0.70 29.47 2.36
C TRP A 374 -0.50 30.30 2.85
N ARG A 375 -1.54 30.39 2.01
CA ARG A 375 -2.80 31.07 2.31
C ARG A 375 -3.92 30.05 2.55
N ARG A 376 -3.89 29.42 3.73
CA ARG A 376 -4.82 28.35 4.13
C ARG A 376 -6.29 28.69 3.92
N ALA A 377 -6.74 29.85 4.40
CA ALA A 377 -8.15 30.23 4.31
C ALA A 377 -8.63 30.35 2.85
N GLU A 378 -7.82 30.98 1.99
CA GLU A 378 -8.09 31.09 0.55
C GLU A 378 -8.13 29.71 -0.12
N PHE A 379 -7.20 28.81 0.25
CA PHE A 379 -7.17 27.45 -0.27
C PHE A 379 -8.43 26.67 0.12
N VAL A 380 -8.82 26.67 1.40
CA VAL A 380 -9.99 25.93 1.88
C VAL A 380 -11.27 26.40 1.17
N GLU A 381 -11.43 27.71 0.99
CA GLU A 381 -12.55 28.29 0.23
C GLU A 381 -12.57 27.81 -1.23
N LYS A 382 -11.44 27.96 -1.93
CA LYS A 382 -11.30 27.55 -3.34
C LYS A 382 -11.48 26.06 -3.54
N TRP A 383 -10.89 25.24 -2.68
CA TRP A 383 -11.03 23.80 -2.75
C TRP A 383 -12.47 23.34 -2.50
N THR A 384 -13.15 23.93 -1.52
CA THR A 384 -14.56 23.62 -1.24
C THR A 384 -15.45 23.93 -2.45
N ALA A 385 -15.21 25.07 -3.11
CA ALA A 385 -15.93 25.42 -4.34
C ALA A 385 -15.61 24.46 -5.50
N ALA A 386 -14.33 24.21 -5.75
CA ALA A 386 -13.88 23.34 -6.84
C ALA A 386 -14.38 21.90 -6.68
N LYS A 387 -14.30 21.34 -5.47
CA LYS A 387 -14.80 20.00 -5.16
C LYS A 387 -16.30 19.85 -5.43
N LYS A 388 -17.08 20.89 -5.13
CA LYS A 388 -18.52 20.90 -5.42
C LYS A 388 -18.79 20.88 -6.93
N GLU A 389 -18.02 21.62 -7.71
CA GLU A 389 -18.14 21.66 -9.17
C GLU A 389 -17.73 20.33 -9.82
N ILE A 390 -16.59 19.77 -9.38
CA ILE A 390 -16.09 18.47 -9.86
C ILE A 390 -17.16 17.38 -9.63
N ARG A 391 -17.72 17.30 -8.41
CA ARG A 391 -18.80 16.36 -8.08
C ARG A 391 -20.08 16.56 -8.89
N ALA A 392 -20.45 17.82 -9.16
CA ALA A 392 -21.62 18.11 -9.96
C ALA A 392 -21.46 17.60 -11.40
N ARG A 393 -20.26 17.77 -11.98
CA ARG A 393 -19.96 17.25 -13.32
C ARG A 393 -19.85 15.73 -13.34
N ALA A 394 -19.22 15.12 -12.34
CA ALA A 394 -19.14 13.65 -12.22
C ALA A 394 -20.54 13.02 -12.18
N ARG A 395 -21.47 13.62 -11.43
CA ARG A 395 -22.87 13.17 -11.39
C ARG A 395 -23.59 13.33 -12.73
N GLN A 396 -23.42 14.47 -13.40
CA GLN A 396 -24.01 14.68 -14.72
C GLN A 396 -23.49 13.68 -15.76
N ALA A 397 -22.20 13.32 -15.69
CA ALA A 397 -21.63 12.30 -16.55
C ALA A 397 -22.21 10.91 -16.24
N GLN A 398 -22.39 10.58 -14.96
CA GLN A 398 -23.04 9.33 -14.57
C GLN A 398 -24.49 9.25 -15.07
N GLU A 399 -25.28 10.31 -14.91
CA GLU A 399 -26.66 10.37 -15.42
C GLU A 399 -26.72 10.20 -16.95
N GLN A 400 -25.74 10.73 -17.69
CA GLN A 400 -25.66 10.55 -19.15
C GLN A 400 -25.27 9.12 -19.56
N GLU A 401 -24.35 8.47 -18.83
CA GLU A 401 -23.98 7.07 -19.08
C GLU A 401 -25.16 6.12 -18.80
N GLU A 402 -25.93 6.37 -17.73
CA GLU A 402 -27.13 5.59 -17.40
C GLU A 402 -28.24 5.73 -18.47
N ASP A 403 -28.44 6.94 -19.02
CA ASP A 403 -29.38 7.18 -20.11
C ASP A 403 -28.95 6.48 -21.42
N GLU A 404 -27.64 6.43 -21.73
CA GLU A 404 -27.09 5.75 -22.92
C GLU A 404 -27.21 4.22 -22.83
N ASP A 405 -26.96 3.64 -21.65
CA ASP A 405 -27.08 2.20 -21.42
C ASP A 405 -28.54 1.71 -21.54
N ASP A 406 -29.51 2.52 -21.08
CA ASP A 406 -30.94 2.23 -21.20
C ASP A 406 -31.40 2.26 -22.67
N ASP A 407 -30.89 3.21 -23.47
CA ASP A 407 -31.17 3.30 -24.90
C ASP A 407 -30.57 2.10 -25.67
N GLU A 408 -29.32 1.70 -25.38
CA GLU A 408 -28.69 0.53 -26.00
C GLU A 408 -29.41 -0.77 -25.64
N PHE A 409 -29.81 -0.94 -24.38
CA PHE A 409 -30.55 -2.12 -23.93
C PHE A 409 -31.93 -2.21 -24.62
N ASN A 410 -32.63 -1.09 -24.76
CA ASN A 410 -33.92 -1.03 -25.45
C ASN A 410 -33.79 -1.32 -26.96
N GLU A 411 -32.72 -0.84 -27.61
CA GLU A 411 -32.43 -1.15 -29.01
C GLU A 411 -32.19 -2.65 -29.19
N GLN A 412 -31.36 -3.27 -28.35
CA GLN A 412 -31.10 -4.72 -28.39
C GLN A 412 -32.37 -5.57 -28.13
N LEU A 413 -33.28 -5.13 -27.26
CA LEU A 413 -34.57 -5.81 -27.04
C LEU A 413 -35.49 -5.70 -28.25
N SER A 414 -35.46 -4.56 -28.95
CA SER A 414 -36.24 -4.37 -30.17
C SER A 414 -35.74 -5.28 -31.30
N GLU A 415 -34.42 -5.43 -31.47
CA GLU A 415 -33.83 -6.30 -32.49
C GLU A 415 -34.09 -7.80 -32.25
N ARG A 416 -34.27 -8.23 -30.99
CA ARG A 416 -34.58 -9.63 -30.65
C ARG A 416 -36.05 -10.01 -30.82
N SER A 417 -36.94 -9.03 -30.98
CA SER A 417 -38.38 -9.25 -31.07
C SER A 417 -38.88 -9.42 -32.51
N ASP A 418 -38.05 -9.10 -33.50
CA ASP A 418 -38.28 -9.29 -34.93
C ASP A 418 -37.67 -10.62 -35.43
#